data_AF-A0A5J4Q222-F1
#
_entry.id   AF-A0A5J4Q222-F1
#
_cell.length_a   1.000
_cell.length_b   1.000
_cell.length_c   1.000
_cell.angle_alpha   90.00
_cell.angle_beta   90.00
_cell.angle_gamma   90.00
#
_symmetry.space_group_name_H-M   'P 1'
#
loop_
_entity.id
_entity.type
_entity.pdbx_description
1 polymer ?
#
loop_
_entity_poly.entity_id
_entity_poly.type
_entity_poly.pdbx_seq_one_letter_code
_entity_poly.pdbx_strand_id
1 'polypeptide(L)' 'MKTKILGSGTSTGVPEVGCKCEVCTSCNPKDRRSRTSILVQTDDANILIDCSPDFREQMLRHASFGKIDGVLITHEH' A
#
# COMPACT_ATOMS: atom_id res chain seq x y z
N MET A 1 9.32 16.86 3.57
CA MET A 1 9.18 15.38 3.43
C MET A 1 7.81 14.93 3.94
N LYS A 2 7.09 14.12 3.14
CA LYS A 2 5.77 13.57 3.45
C LYS A 2 5.77 12.07 3.20
N THR A 3 5.26 11.30 4.16
CA THR A 3 5.13 9.84 4.05
C THR A 3 3.67 9.46 3.91
N LYS A 4 3.37 8.58 2.96
CA LYS A 4 2.02 8.04 2.75
C LYS A 4 2.06 6.52 2.83
N ILE A 5 1.22 5.97 3.69
CA ILE A 5 0.97 4.53 3.76
C ILE A 5 0.04 4.18 2.60
N LEU A 6 0.55 3.40 1.64
CA LEU A 6 -0.23 2.91 0.50
C LEU A 6 -0.96 1.61 0.85
N GLY A 7 -0.32 0.78 1.67
CA GLY A 7 -0.91 -0.41 2.26
C GLY A 7 -0.31 -0.72 3.62
N SER A 8 -1.11 -1.34 4.47
CA SER A 8 -0.80 -1.66 5.88
C SER A 8 -1.19 -3.08 6.27
N GLY A 9 -1.50 -3.91 5.28
CA GLY A 9 -1.91 -5.30 5.44
C GLY A 9 -0.70 -6.24 5.47
N THR A 10 -0.94 -7.44 6.00
CA THR A 10 0.00 -8.58 5.90
C THR A 10 0.17 -9.02 4.44
N SER A 11 0.95 -10.07 4.19
CA SER A 11 1.25 -10.64 2.85
C SER A 11 0.01 -10.99 2.02
N THR A 12 -1.14 -11.26 2.65
CA THR A 12 -2.41 -11.57 2.00
C THR A 12 -3.41 -10.42 2.00
N GLY A 13 -3.07 -9.29 2.64
CA GLY A 13 -3.98 -8.16 2.84
C GLY A 13 -5.09 -8.45 3.88
N VAL A 14 -6.06 -7.53 3.97
CA VAL A 14 -7.30 -7.71 4.73
C VAL A 14 -8.45 -7.10 3.90
N PRO A 15 -9.52 -7.86 3.62
CA PRO A 15 -9.81 -9.23 4.06
C PRO A 15 -8.92 -10.27 3.38
N GLU A 16 -8.66 -11.37 4.10
CA GLU A 16 -8.01 -12.56 3.53
C GLU A 16 -9.03 -13.43 2.79
N VAL A 17 -8.61 -14.01 1.65
CA VAL A 17 -9.48 -14.81 0.79
C VAL A 17 -10.07 -16.00 1.58
N GLY A 18 -11.40 -16.04 1.69
CA GLY A 18 -12.12 -17.11 2.38
C GLY A 18 -12.28 -16.93 3.89
N CYS A 19 -11.64 -15.94 4.51
CA CYS A 19 -11.75 -15.68 5.95
C CYS A 19 -13.08 -14.99 6.30
N LYS A 20 -13.72 -15.40 7.40
CA LYS A 20 -14.98 -14.85 7.91
C LYS A 20 -14.88 -14.36 9.36
N CYS A 21 -13.67 -14.07 9.84
CA CYS A 21 -13.49 -13.50 11.18
C CYS A 21 -14.06 -12.08 11.25
N GLU A 22 -14.27 -11.58 12.47
CA GLU A 22 -14.83 -10.26 12.75
C GLU A 22 -14.16 -9.14 11.94
N VAL A 23 -12.83 -9.16 11.84
CA VAL A 23 -12.05 -8.15 11.12
C VAL A 23 -12.25 -8.24 9.61
N CYS A 24 -12.25 -9.45 9.03
CA CYS A 24 -12.43 -9.64 7.58
C CYS A 24 -13.87 -9.32 7.13
N THR A 25 -14.85 -9.40 8.03
CA THR A 25 -16.24 -9.01 7.78
C THR A 25 -16.58 -7.60 8.28
N SER A 26 -15.59 -6.86 8.80
CA SER A 26 -15.79 -5.53 9.37
C SER A 26 -16.29 -4.52 8.32
N CYS A 27 -17.27 -3.71 8.71
CA CYS A 27 -17.73 -2.58 7.90
C CYS A 27 -16.82 -1.34 8.06
N ASN A 28 -15.86 -1.36 8.99
CA ASN A 28 -14.95 -0.25 9.19
C ASN A 28 -13.97 -0.16 8.00
N PRO A 29 -13.93 0.95 7.25
CA PRO A 29 -13.06 1.07 6.08
C PRO A 29 -11.57 0.96 6.42
N LYS A 30 -11.15 1.21 7.67
CA LYS A 30 -9.76 1.05 8.11
C LYS A 30 -9.30 -0.41 8.24
N ASP A 31 -10.24 -1.35 8.22
CA ASP A 31 -9.93 -2.79 8.20
C ASP A 31 -9.70 -3.33 6.79
N ARG A 32 -9.95 -2.52 5.75
CA ARG A 32 -9.59 -2.86 4.36
C ARG A 32 -8.16 -2.42 4.08
N ARG A 33 -7.24 -3.38 4.04
CA ARG A 33 -5.79 -3.12 3.97
C ARG A 33 -5.19 -3.87 2.78
N SER A 34 -4.66 -3.14 1.80
CA SER A 34 -3.75 -3.68 0.79
C SER A 34 -2.41 -4.04 1.44
N ARG A 35 -1.60 -4.84 0.77
CA ARG A 35 -0.28 -5.24 1.27
C ARG A 35 0.65 -4.05 1.46
N THR A 36 1.54 -4.20 2.44
CA THR A 36 2.48 -3.17 2.87
C THR A 36 3.21 -2.51 1.70
N SER A 37 3.11 -1.18 1.64
CA SER A 37 3.87 -0.33 0.73
C SER A 37 3.78 1.12 1.21
N ILE A 38 4.82 1.91 0.97
CA ILE A 38 4.90 3.31 1.38
C ILE A 38 5.38 4.16 0.20
N LEU A 39 4.78 5.35 0.03
CA LEU A 39 5.30 6.40 -0.83
C LEU A 39 5.91 7.50 0.04
N VAL A 40 7.20 7.76 -0.16
CA VAL A 40 7.92 8.87 0.45
C VAL A 40 8.07 9.97 -0.60
N GLN A 41 7.60 11.17 -0.27
CA GLN A 41 7.69 12.33 -1.14
C GLN A 41 8.57 13.40 -0.48
N THR A 42 9.64 13.78 -1.15
CA THR A 42 10.47 14.94 -0.78
C THR A 42 10.18 16.08 -1.76
N ASP A 43 10.89 17.19 -1.61
CA ASP A 43 10.77 18.31 -2.56
C ASP A 43 11.36 17.94 -3.94
N ASP A 44 12.27 16.97 -3.99
CA ASP A 44 13.03 16.59 -5.19
C ASP A 44 12.64 15.23 -5.79
N ALA A 45 12.00 14.33 -5.02
CA ALA A 45 11.79 12.95 -5.44
C ALA A 45 10.54 12.28 -4.84
N ASN A 46 9.96 11.37 -5.62
CA ASN A 46 9.00 10.37 -5.15
C ASN A 46 9.67 8.99 -5.09
N ILE A 47 9.80 8.44 -3.89
CA ILE A 47 10.43 7.15 -3.62
C ILE A 47 9.36 6.15 -3.18
N LEU A 48 9.22 5.06 -3.91
CA LEU A 48 8.37 3.94 -3.54
C LEU A 48 9.18 2.96 -2.67
N ILE A 49 8.62 2.57 -1.53
CA ILE A 49 9.14 1.47 -0.71
C ILE A 49 8.21 0.28 -0.91
N ASP A 50 8.77 -0.79 -1.48
CA ASP A 50 8.11 -2.02 -1.91
C ASP A 50 6.99 -1.83 -2.96
N CYS A 51 7.18 -2.43 -4.13
CA CYS A 51 6.16 -2.50 -5.18
C CYS A 51 5.23 -3.70 -4.91
N SER A 52 4.30 -3.54 -3.96
CA SER A 52 3.33 -4.60 -3.66
C SER A 52 2.50 -4.93 -4.92
N PRO A 53 1.99 -6.16 -5.08
CA PRO A 53 1.14 -6.43 -6.24
C PRO A 53 -0.22 -5.68 -6.23
N ASP A 54 -0.52 -4.90 -5.18
CA ASP A 54 -1.65 -3.96 -5.12
C ASP A 54 -1.28 -2.57 -5.67
N PHE A 55 -0.02 -2.37 -6.10
CA PHE A 55 0.54 -1.09 -6.52
C PHE A 55 -0.35 -0.36 -7.52
N ARG A 56 -0.83 -1.03 -8.57
CA ARG A 56 -1.73 -0.42 -9.56
C ARG A 56 -2.96 0.18 -8.90
N GLU A 57 -3.62 -0.56 -8.01
CA GLU A 57 -4.81 -0.07 -7.34
C GLU A 57 -4.47 1.04 -6.34
N GLN A 58 -3.39 0.88 -5.57
CA GLN A 58 -2.88 1.91 -4.68
C GLN A 58 -2.66 3.24 -5.44
N MET A 59 -2.09 3.19 -6.64
CA MET A 59 -1.85 4.40 -7.45
C MET A 59 -3.14 4.98 -8.02
N LEU A 60 -4.05 4.15 -8.52
CA LEU A 60 -5.33 4.62 -9.07
C LEU A 60 -6.24 5.27 -8.03
N ARG A 61 -6.21 4.80 -6.77
CA ARG A 61 -6.95 5.42 -5.66
C ARG A 61 -6.38 6.79 -5.28
N HIS A 62 -5.21 7.16 -5.77
CA HIS A 62 -4.56 8.43 -5.48
C HIS A 62 -4.63 9.36 -6.70
N ALA A 63 -5.39 10.46 -6.55
CA ALA A 63 -5.68 11.41 -7.62
C ALA A 63 -4.45 12.10 -8.24
N SER A 64 -3.30 12.09 -7.55
CA SER A 64 -2.03 12.60 -8.08
C SER A 64 -0.92 11.57 -7.91
N PHE A 65 -0.69 10.81 -8.97
CA PHE A 65 0.51 10.00 -9.08
C PHE A 65 1.47 10.66 -10.09
N GLY A 66 2.62 11.10 -9.58
CA GLY A 66 3.70 11.63 -10.40
C GLY A 66 4.67 10.54 -10.84
N LYS A 67 5.76 10.94 -11.47
CA LYS A 67 6.91 10.08 -11.73
C LYS A 67 7.41 9.46 -10.41
N ILE A 68 7.76 8.18 -10.43
CA ILE A 68 8.58 7.53 -9.39
C ILE A 68 10.04 7.70 -9.77
N ASP A 69 10.82 8.30 -8.87
CA ASP A 69 12.24 8.56 -9.09
C ASP A 69 13.12 7.40 -8.63
N GLY A 70 12.63 6.58 -7.70
CA GLY A 70 13.32 5.39 -7.23
C GLY A 70 12.39 4.41 -6.52
N VAL A 71 12.80 3.14 -6.53
CA VAL A 71 12.14 2.06 -5.79
C VAL A 71 13.16 1.46 -4.83
N LEU A 72 12.80 1.37 -3.55
CA LEU A 72 13.54 0.64 -2.53
C LEU A 72 12.78 -0.64 -2.22
N ILE A 73 13.43 -1.78 -2.44
CA ILE A 73 12.89 -3.09 -2.07
C ILE A 73 13.50 -3.48 -0.74
N THR A 74 12.65 -3.78 0.23
CA THR A 74 13.09 -4.16 1.58
C THR A 74 13.69 -5.56 1.59
N HIS A 75 13.06 -6.51 0.91
CA HIS A 75 13.48 -7.92 0.78
C HIS A 75 12.66 -8.64 -0.31
N GLU A 76 13.00 -9.91 -0.59
CA GLU A 76 12.46 -10.75 -1.68
C GLU A 76 11.47 -11.83 -1.21
N HIS A 77 10.36 -11.42 -0.59
CA HIS A 77 9.22 -12.32 -0.34
C HIS A 77 8.29 -12.49 -1.56
#